data_AF-A0A7Y2KLQ5-F1
#
_entry.id   AF-A0A7Y2KLQ5-F1
#
_cell.length_a   1.000
_cell.length_b   1.000
_cell.length_c   1.000
_cell.angle_alpha   90.00
_cell.angle_beta   90.00
_cell.angle_gamma   90.00
#
_symmetry.space_group_name_H-M   'P 1'
#
loop_
_entity.id
_entity.type
_entity.pdbx_description
1 polymer ?
#
loop_
_entity_poly.entity_id
_entity_poly.type
_entity_poly.pdbx_seq_one_letter_code
_entity_poly.pdbx_strand_id
1 'polypeptide(L)'
;MAKPRDYVPMVVNPNAAPIRKYSLRGRRILSLYEQGYSKADIARSMGMAPSTVSAIINNPTSAAILQQSIAEAEQQFRNLAPQAVSAMREALDSGQEIETRRKAAKDFFDVSARRASIKEAEVSGSAEELIETAMKIATESGATVEIAQRRHKIPNRAAEEPEQ
;
A
#
# COMPACT_ATOMS: atom_id res chain seq x y z
N MET A 1 12.02 6.34 22.11
CA MET A 1 11.25 6.28 20.85
C MET A 1 10.22 5.18 20.97
N ALA A 2 8.93 5.50 20.89
CA ALA A 2 7.87 4.49 20.88
C ALA A 2 7.91 3.73 19.55
N LYS A 3 7.87 2.39 19.59
CA LYS A 3 7.85 1.58 18.36
C LYS A 3 6.51 1.82 17.63
N PRO A 4 6.51 2.06 16.30
CA PRO A 4 5.28 2.04 15.53
C PRO A 4 4.67 0.65 15.67
N ARG A 5 3.41 0.60 16.11
CA ARG A 5 2.70 -0.64 16.37
C ARG A 5 2.18 -1.19 15.05
N ASP A 6 2.23 -2.51 14.87
CA ASP A 6 1.46 -3.18 13.83
C ASP A 6 -0.02 -2.83 14.01
N TYR A 7 -0.71 -2.55 12.90
CA TYR A 7 -2.12 -2.20 12.91
C TYR A 7 -2.92 -3.33 13.59
N VAL A 8 -3.54 -3.02 14.73
CA VAL A 8 -4.44 -3.95 15.41
C VAL A 8 -5.85 -3.66 14.91
N PRO A 9 -6.52 -4.63 14.24
CA PRO A 9 -7.88 -4.43 13.77
C PRO A 9 -8.79 -4.06 14.94
N MET A 10 -9.65 -3.06 14.73
CA MET A 10 -10.58 -2.60 15.75
C MET A 10 -11.59 -3.69 16.09
N VAL A 11 -11.59 -4.12 17.34
CA VAL A 11 -12.67 -4.96 17.88
C VAL A 11 -13.77 -4.02 18.35
N VAL A 12 -14.77 -3.80 17.49
CA VAL A 12 -15.96 -3.02 17.83
C VAL A 12 -16.81 -3.82 18.79
N ASN A 13 -17.26 -3.20 19.89
CA ASN A 13 -18.24 -3.82 20.77
C ASN A 13 -19.65 -3.41 20.29
N PRO A 14 -20.41 -4.32 19.63
CA PRO A 14 -21.72 -3.99 19.08
C PRO A 14 -22.77 -3.69 20.16
N ASN A 15 -22.55 -4.15 21.40
CA ASN A 15 -23.50 -4.01 22.50
C ASN A 15 -23.32 -2.70 23.29
N ALA A 16 -22.29 -1.91 22.98
CA ALA A 16 -22.06 -0.63 23.65
C ALA A 16 -23.04 0.44 23.15
N ALA A 17 -23.67 1.17 24.07
CA ALA A 17 -24.53 2.30 23.70
C ALA A 17 -23.72 3.35 22.89
N PRO A 18 -24.26 3.84 21.76
CA PRO A 18 -23.55 4.80 20.92
C PRO A 18 -23.37 6.13 21.66
N ILE A 19 -22.16 6.68 21.57
CA ILE A 19 -21.83 7.95 22.21
C ILE A 19 -22.40 9.08 21.36
N ARG A 20 -23.41 9.80 21.88
CA ARG A 20 -24.06 10.90 21.14
C ARG A 20 -23.12 12.07 20.85
N LYS A 21 -22.28 12.45 21.82
CA LYS A 21 -21.33 13.56 21.72
C LYS A 21 -20.07 13.27 22.53
N TYR A 22 -18.91 13.40 21.92
CA TYR A 22 -17.65 13.26 22.63
C TYR A 22 -17.32 14.51 23.44
N SER A 23 -17.00 14.29 24.71
CA SER A 23 -16.31 15.29 25.53
C SER A 23 -14.97 15.66 24.91
N LEU A 24 -14.38 16.79 25.32
CA LEU A 24 -13.05 17.21 24.86
C LEU A 24 -12.00 16.13 25.13
N ARG A 25 -12.11 15.43 26.27
CA ARG A 25 -11.24 14.30 26.62
C ARG A 25 -11.41 13.13 25.65
N GLY A 26 -12.66 12.76 25.32
CA GLY A 26 -12.94 11.68 24.37
C GLY A 26 -12.35 11.96 22.98
N ARG A 27 -12.48 13.20 22.49
CA ARG A 27 -11.87 13.63 21.23
C ARG A 27 -10.35 13.54 21.26
N ARG A 28 -9.73 13.93 22.38
CA ARG A 28 -8.27 13.84 22.55
C ARG A 28 -7.79 12.39 22.56
N ILE A 29 -8.54 11.47 23.18
CA ILE A 29 -8.25 10.03 23.16
C ILE A 29 -8.26 9.50 21.72
N LEU A 30 -9.29 9.84 20.94
CA LEU A 30 -9.38 9.41 19.54
C LEU A 30 -8.24 9.96 18.69
N SER A 31 -7.93 11.25 18.83
CA SER A 31 -6.82 11.88 18.09
C SER A 31 -5.46 11.26 18.41
N LEU A 32 -5.18 10.94 19.69
CA LEU A 32 -3.95 10.22 20.06
C LEU A 32 -3.93 8.80 19.49
N TYR A 33 -5.10 8.15 19.42
CA TYR A 33 -5.18 6.82 18.83
C TYR A 33 -4.92 6.84 17.32
N GLU A 34 -5.45 7.83 16.60
CA GLU A 34 -5.17 8.06 15.17
C GLU A 34 -3.68 8.29 14.89
N GLN A 35 -2.99 8.95 15.82
CA GLN A 35 -1.53 9.16 15.74
C GLN A 35 -0.70 7.90 16.04
N GLY A 36 -1.35 6.78 16.39
CA GLY A 36 -0.68 5.50 16.64
C GLY A 36 -0.23 5.27 18.10
N TYR A 37 -0.66 6.10 19.05
CA TYR A 37 -0.36 5.84 20.46
C TYR A 37 -1.11 4.60 20.96
N SER A 38 -0.43 3.78 21.77
CA SER A 38 -1.07 2.60 22.34
C SER A 38 -2.14 2.98 23.37
N LYS A 39 -3.17 2.16 23.54
CA LYS A 39 -4.21 2.36 24.57
C LYS A 39 -3.62 2.55 25.97
N ALA A 40 -2.51 1.85 26.27
CA ALA A 40 -1.79 1.98 27.53
C ALA A 40 -1.06 3.32 27.66
N ASP A 41 -0.45 3.82 26.59
CA ASP A 41 0.22 5.13 26.58
C ASP A 41 -0.78 6.28 26.70
N ILE A 42 -1.91 6.16 26.02
CA ILE A 42 -3.02 7.12 26.14
C ILE A 42 -3.55 7.13 27.58
N ALA A 43 -3.79 5.95 28.16
CA ALA A 43 -4.24 5.82 29.54
C ALA A 43 -3.26 6.47 30.53
N ARG A 44 -1.95 6.20 30.38
CA ARG A 44 -0.90 6.79 31.22
C ARG A 44 -0.80 8.30 31.07
N SER A 45 -0.77 8.81 29.84
CA SER A 45 -0.66 10.24 29.56
C SER A 45 -1.88 11.05 30.01
N MET A 46 -3.06 10.43 30.02
CA MET A 46 -4.31 11.08 30.44
C MET A 46 -4.69 10.83 31.91
N GLY A 47 -3.95 9.99 32.64
CA GLY A 47 -4.26 9.63 34.02
C GLY A 47 -5.59 8.87 34.15
N MET A 48 -5.88 7.97 33.20
CA MET A 48 -7.14 7.24 33.13
C MET A 48 -6.93 5.72 33.17
N ALA A 49 -7.97 4.97 33.51
CA ALA A 49 -7.93 3.51 33.43
C ALA A 49 -7.85 3.05 31.96
N PRO A 50 -7.02 2.04 31.63
CA PRO A 50 -6.95 1.47 30.28
C PRO A 50 -8.29 0.93 29.76
N SER A 51 -9.17 0.49 30.67
CA SER A 51 -10.53 0.05 30.36
C SER A 51 -11.39 1.20 29.80
N THR A 52 -11.27 2.42 30.35
CA THR A 52 -12.00 3.59 29.88
C THR A 52 -11.56 3.99 28.47
N VAL A 53 -10.25 4.00 28.22
CA VAL A 53 -9.70 4.26 26.88
C VAL A 53 -10.19 3.21 25.88
N SER A 54 -10.17 1.94 26.28
CA SER A 54 -10.66 0.84 25.43
C SER A 54 -12.17 0.95 25.14
N ALA A 55 -12.99 1.31 26.13
CA ALA A 55 -14.42 1.49 25.96
C ALA A 55 -14.76 2.63 24.99
N ILE A 56 -13.98 3.72 25.04
CA ILE A 56 -14.14 4.85 24.12
C ILE A 56 -13.74 4.43 22.70
N ILE A 57 -12.56 3.85 22.51
CA ILE A 57 -12.04 3.50 21.17
C ILE A 57 -12.90 2.42 20.51
N ASN A 58 -13.32 1.41 21.26
CA ASN A 58 -14.10 0.28 20.73
C ASN A 58 -15.61 0.58 20.63
N ASN A 59 -16.04 1.81 20.88
CA ASN A 59 -17.44 2.23 20.71
C ASN A 59 -17.80 2.25 19.21
N PRO A 60 -19.02 1.82 18.80
CA PRO A 60 -19.43 1.84 17.40
C PRO A 60 -19.32 3.23 16.77
N THR A 61 -19.63 4.29 17.51
CA THR A 61 -19.50 5.67 17.00
C THR A 61 -18.04 6.08 16.80
N SER A 62 -17.13 5.66 17.69
CA SER A 62 -15.68 5.90 17.51
C SER A 62 -15.15 5.15 16.30
N ALA A 63 -15.55 3.88 16.14
CA ALA A 63 -15.12 3.05 15.02
C ALA A 63 -15.53 3.67 13.68
N ALA A 64 -16.75 4.21 13.57
CA ALA A 64 -17.21 4.90 12.37
C ALA A 64 -16.37 6.15 12.04
N ILE A 65 -16.04 6.97 13.06
CA ILE A 65 -15.19 8.16 12.88
C ILE A 65 -13.80 7.77 12.39
N LEU A 66 -13.20 6.76 13.00
CA LEU A 66 -11.84 6.31 12.65
C LEU A 66 -11.80 5.65 11.27
N GLN A 67 -12.86 4.92 10.89
CA GLN A 67 -12.99 4.39 9.53
C GLN A 67 -13.11 5.51 8.50
N GLN A 68 -13.88 6.55 8.81
CA GLN A 68 -13.99 7.72 7.94
C GLN A 68 -12.64 8.42 7.77
N SER A 69 -11.87 8.62 8.85
CA SER A 69 -10.56 9.28 8.75
C SER A 69 -9.55 8.44 7.96
N ILE A 70 -9.59 7.11 8.08
CA ILE A 70 -8.79 6.21 7.23
C ILE A 70 -9.20 6.36 5.76
N ALA A 71 -10.50 6.35 5.45
CA ALA A 71 -10.99 6.51 4.08
C ALA A 71 -10.59 7.87 3.47
N GLU A 72 -10.65 8.95 4.26
CA GLU A 72 -10.20 10.28 3.85
C GLU A 72 -8.68 10.29 3.57
N ALA A 73 -7.89 9.68 4.44
CA ALA A 73 -6.44 9.55 4.26
C ALA A 73 -6.08 8.72 3.02
N GLU A 74 -6.79 7.62 2.78
CA GLU A 74 -6.62 6.80 1.58
C GLU A 74 -6.96 7.60 0.31
N GLN A 75 -8.04 8.38 0.33
CA GLN A 75 -8.41 9.21 -0.81
C GLN A 75 -7.36 10.28 -1.09
N GLN A 76 -6.84 10.94 -0.04
CA GLN A 76 -5.74 11.90 -0.16
C GLN A 76 -4.49 11.23 -0.74
N PHE A 77 -4.14 10.04 -0.24
CA PHE A 77 -3.03 9.25 -0.77
C PHE A 77 -3.23 8.92 -2.25
N ARG A 78 -4.41 8.45 -2.65
CA ARG A 78 -4.74 8.16 -4.07
C ARG A 78 -4.60 9.39 -4.95
N ASN A 79 -5.03 10.56 -4.47
CA ASN A 79 -4.93 11.82 -5.21
C ASN A 79 -3.47 12.28 -5.37
N LEU A 80 -2.63 12.06 -4.36
CA LEU A 80 -1.22 12.47 -4.35
C LEU A 80 -0.28 11.43 -4.99
N ALA A 81 -0.70 10.18 -5.08
CA ALA A 81 0.12 9.07 -5.60
C ALA A 81 0.69 9.34 -7.00
N PRO A 82 -0.05 9.87 -7.99
CA PRO A 82 0.52 10.17 -9.30
C PRO A 82 1.66 11.19 -9.24
N GLN A 83 1.52 12.23 -8.41
CA GLN A 83 2.56 13.26 -8.25
C GLN A 83 3.81 12.68 -7.60
N ALA A 84 3.65 11.83 -6.58
CA ALA A 84 4.76 11.15 -5.93
C ALA A 84 5.49 10.20 -6.89
N VAL A 85 4.77 9.46 -7.74
CA VAL A 85 5.36 8.59 -8.76
C VAL A 85 6.11 9.38 -9.81
N SER A 86 5.54 10.50 -10.30
CA SER A 86 6.24 11.38 -11.24
C SER A 86 7.52 11.96 -10.63
N ALA A 87 7.48 12.42 -9.38
CA ALA A 87 8.67 12.93 -8.68
C ALA A 87 9.75 11.84 -8.49
N MET A 88 9.35 10.61 -8.16
CA MET A 88 10.29 9.48 -8.07
C MET A 88 10.91 9.13 -9.42
N ARG A 89 10.13 9.17 -10.50
CA ARG A 89 10.63 8.92 -11.86
C ARG A 89 11.62 9.99 -12.29
N GLU A 90 11.30 11.26 -12.05
CA GLU A 90 12.20 12.38 -12.32
C GLU A 90 13.49 12.29 -11.50
N ALA A 91 13.42 11.85 -10.23
CA ALA A 91 14.61 11.61 -9.41
C ALA A 91 15.49 10.45 -9.91
N LEU A 92 14.92 9.48 -10.63
CA LEU A 92 15.66 8.38 -11.26
C LEU A 92 16.35 8.83 -12.56
N ASP A 93 15.67 9.69 -13.34
CA ASP A 93 16.14 10.16 -14.65
C ASP A 93 17.07 11.37 -14.54
N SER A 94 16.90 12.21 -13.52
CA SER A 94 17.77 13.35 -13.26
C SER A 94 19.14 12.87 -12.73
N GLY A 95 20.21 13.53 -13.18
CA GLY A 95 21.59 13.22 -12.79
C GLY A 95 21.94 13.48 -11.32
N GLN A 96 20.99 13.29 -10.40
CA GLN A 96 21.20 13.40 -8.97
C GLN A 96 22.13 12.30 -8.43
N GLU A 97 22.61 12.57 -7.22
CA GLU A 97 23.52 11.74 -6.44
C GLU A 97 23.11 10.26 -6.46
N ILE A 98 24.10 9.38 -6.67
CA ILE A 98 23.91 7.92 -6.89
C ILE A 98 23.09 7.28 -5.75
N GLU A 99 23.21 7.81 -4.53
CA GLU A 99 22.50 7.31 -3.36
C GLU A 99 20.98 7.54 -3.44
N THR A 100 20.53 8.69 -3.94
CA THR A 100 19.11 9.02 -4.13
C THR A 100 18.48 8.08 -5.17
N ARG A 101 19.20 7.83 -6.27
CA ARG A 101 18.76 6.88 -7.31
C ARG A 101 18.68 5.45 -6.79
N ARG A 102 19.68 5.02 -6.01
CA ARG A 102 19.69 3.67 -5.41
C ARG A 102 18.54 3.47 -4.41
N LYS A 103 18.25 4.49 -3.60
CA LYS A 103 17.13 4.45 -2.65
C LYS A 103 15.79 4.40 -3.38
N ALA A 104 15.57 5.25 -4.38
CA ALA A 104 14.35 5.26 -5.18
C ALA A 104 14.13 3.92 -5.92
N ALA A 105 15.19 3.34 -6.50
CA ALA A 105 15.12 2.04 -7.17
C ALA A 105 14.75 0.92 -6.18
N LYS A 106 15.37 0.90 -4.98
CA LYS A 106 15.04 -0.08 -3.94
C LYS A 106 13.57 0.03 -3.51
N ASP A 107 13.10 1.23 -3.20
CA ASP A 107 11.72 1.46 -2.76
C ASP A 107 10.72 1.04 -3.84
N PHE A 108 11.03 1.30 -5.12
CA PHE A 108 10.23 0.85 -6.26
C PHE A 108 10.13 -0.68 -6.36
N PHE A 109 11.25 -1.39 -6.25
CA PHE A 109 11.26 -2.86 -6.32
C PHE A 109 10.59 -3.50 -5.10
N ASP A 110 10.79 -2.97 -3.89
CA ASP A 110 10.16 -3.49 -2.67
C ASP A 110 8.62 -3.35 -2.74
N VAL A 111 8.12 -2.23 -3.25
CA VAL A 111 6.67 -2.02 -3.46
C VAL A 111 6.13 -2.93 -4.56
N SER A 112 6.86 -3.09 -5.66
CA SER A 112 6.46 -3.93 -6.79
C SER A 112 6.44 -5.43 -6.44
N ALA A 113 7.46 -5.91 -5.71
CA ALA A 113 7.55 -7.28 -5.23
C ALA A 113 6.44 -7.62 -4.23
N ARG A 114 6.14 -6.70 -3.29
CA ARG A 114 5.00 -6.87 -2.37
C ARG A 114 3.66 -6.92 -3.11
N ARG A 115 3.50 -6.13 -4.17
CA ARG A 115 2.30 -6.14 -5.00
C ARG A 115 2.17 -7.44 -5.81
N ALA A 116 3.28 -8.03 -6.24
CA ALA A 116 3.30 -9.34 -6.90
C ALA A 116 2.94 -10.47 -5.92
N SER A 117 3.50 -10.49 -4.71
CA SER A 117 3.19 -11.51 -3.70
C SER A 117 1.75 -11.45 -3.20
N ILE A 118 1.12 -10.27 -3.18
CA ILE A 118 -0.31 -10.13 -2.84
C ILE A 118 -1.19 -10.70 -3.95
N LYS A 119 -0.80 -10.52 -5.22
CA LYS A 119 -1.52 -11.11 -6.37
C LYS A 119 -1.39 -12.64 -6.41
N GLU A 120 -0.25 -13.21 -6.04
CA GLU A 120 -0.07 -14.67 -5.94
C GLU A 120 -0.92 -15.29 -4.82
N ALA A 121 -1.20 -14.55 -3.74
CA ALA A 121 -2.06 -15.01 -2.63
C ALA A 121 -3.56 -15.00 -2.95
N GLU A 122 -4.01 -14.16 -3.90
CA GLU A 122 -5.42 -14.08 -4.33
C GLU A 122 -5.77 -15.00 -5.50
N VAL A 123 -4.78 -15.60 -6.18
CA VAL A 123 -5.02 -16.44 -7.36
C VAL A 123 -4.46 -17.85 -7.14
N SER A 124 -5.14 -18.63 -6.30
CA SER A 124 -4.96 -20.09 -6.28
C SER A 124 -5.84 -20.72 -7.36
N GLY A 125 -5.30 -20.88 -8.56
CA GLY A 125 -5.95 -21.50 -9.70
C GLY A 125 -4.97 -22.29 -10.56
N SER A 126 -5.49 -23.11 -11.47
CA SER A 126 -4.68 -23.83 -12.46
C SER A 126 -3.85 -22.84 -13.30
N ALA A 127 -2.70 -23.27 -13.81
CA ALA A 127 -1.85 -22.45 -14.67
C ALA A 127 -2.61 -21.82 -15.85
N GLU A 128 -3.67 -22.48 -16.31
CA GLU A 128 -4.55 -22.02 -17.39
C GLU A 128 -5.42 -20.83 -16.95
N GLU A 129 -5.96 -20.87 -15.74
CA GLU A 129 -6.79 -19.79 -15.16
C GLU A 129 -5.95 -18.54 -14.88
N LEU A 130 -4.69 -18.73 -14.49
CA LEU A 130 -3.71 -17.65 -14.30
C LEU A 130 -3.41 -16.91 -15.61
N ILE A 131 -3.27 -17.65 -16.72
CA ILE A 131 -3.01 -17.08 -18.05
C ILE A 131 -4.23 -16.29 -18.54
N GLU A 132 -5.44 -16.82 -18.36
CA GLU A 132 -6.68 -16.15 -18.76
C GLU A 132 -6.90 -14.85 -17.96
N THR A 133 -6.65 -14.90 -16.64
CA THR A 133 -6.76 -13.72 -15.77
C THR A 133 -5.71 -12.66 -16.12
N ALA A 134 -4.48 -13.07 -16.42
CA ALA A 134 -3.41 -12.16 -16.85
C ALA A 134 -3.72 -11.49 -18.20
N MET A 135 -4.30 -12.22 -19.16
CA MET A 135 -4.73 -11.70 -20.46
C MET A 135 -5.86 -10.68 -20.32
N LYS A 136 -6.80 -10.91 -19.39
CA LYS A 136 -7.91 -10.00 -19.09
C LYS A 136 -7.44 -8.71 -18.43
N ILE A 137 -6.51 -8.79 -17.47
CA ILE A 137 -5.91 -7.60 -16.84
C ILE A 137 -5.10 -6.78 -17.85
N ALA A 138 -4.39 -7.42 -18.78
CA ALA A 138 -3.65 -6.73 -19.83
C ALA A 138 -4.57 -5.96 -20.80
N THR A 139 -5.73 -6.52 -21.12
CA THR A 139 -6.75 -5.86 -21.96
C THR A 139 -7.46 -4.72 -21.23
N GLU A 140 -7.82 -4.90 -19.95
CA GLU A 140 -8.45 -3.85 -19.13
C GLU A 140 -7.51 -2.68 -18.80
N SER A 141 -6.20 -2.93 -18.71
CA SER A 141 -5.19 -1.89 -18.47
C SER A 141 -4.73 -1.15 -19.73
N GLY A 142 -5.28 -1.47 -20.90
CA GLY A 142 -4.92 -0.83 -22.17
C GLY A 142 -3.48 -1.11 -22.62
N ALA A 143 -2.82 -2.11 -22.02
CA ALA A 143 -1.49 -2.53 -22.42
C ALA A 143 -1.61 -3.41 -23.66
N THR A 144 -1.36 -2.86 -24.84
CA THR A 144 -1.17 -3.65 -26.06
C THR A 144 0.04 -4.55 -25.88
N VAL A 145 -0.19 -5.84 -25.60
CA VAL A 145 0.85 -6.86 -25.60
C VAL A 145 1.17 -7.19 -27.05
N GLU A 146 2.05 -6.39 -27.68
CA GLU A 146 2.76 -6.85 -28.87
C GLU A 146 3.72 -7.96 -28.43
N ILE A 147 3.23 -9.21 -28.41
CA ILE A 147 4.11 -10.38 -28.48
C ILE A 147 4.63 -10.43 -29.92
N ALA A 148 5.51 -9.49 -30.25
CA ALA A 148 6.30 -9.54 -31.46
C ALA A 148 7.16 -10.80 -31.36
N GLN A 149 6.79 -11.79 -32.15
CA GLN A 149 7.59 -12.95 -32.53
C GLN A 149 8.93 -12.48 -33.09
N ARG A 150 9.86 -12.08 -32.22
CA ARG A 150 11.30 -12.00 -32.56
C ARG A 150 11.84 -13.43 -32.53
N ARG A 151 11.40 -14.24 -33.49
CA ARG A 151 12.21 -15.36 -33.96
C ARG A 151 13.53 -14.75 -34.40
N HIS A 152 14.60 -15.08 -33.68
CA HIS A 152 15.96 -14.85 -34.12
C HIS A 152 16.12 -15.41 -35.54
N LYS A 153 16.04 -14.54 -36.55
CA LYS A 153 16.73 -14.76 -37.82
C LYS A 153 18.22 -14.64 -37.49
N ILE A 154 18.84 -15.77 -37.17
CA ILE A 154 20.29 -15.90 -37.23
C ILE A 154 20.66 -15.59 -38.69
N PRO A 155 21.44 -14.55 -39.00
CA PRO A 155 21.97 -14.39 -40.35
C PRO A 155 22.93 -15.56 -40.59
N ASN A 156 22.51 -16.45 -41.49
CA ASN A 156 23.32 -17.51 -42.05
C ASN A 156 24.43 -16.81 -42.87
N ARG A 157 25.65 -16.74 -42.35
CA ARG A 157 26.82 -16.21 -43.05
C ARG A 157 27.23 -17.24 -44.10
N ALA A 158 26.63 -17.12 -45.28
CA ALA A 158 27.02 -17.89 -46.45
C ALA A 158 28.46 -17.54 -46.87
N ALA A 159 29.10 -18.56 -47.44
CA ALA A 159 30.42 -18.58 -48.02
C ALA A 159 30.68 -17.44 -49.02
N GLU A 160 31.90 -16.90 -48.99
CA GLU A 160 32.58 -16.37 -50.16
C GLU A 160 34.06 -16.76 -50.05
N GLU A 161 34.41 -17.88 -50.70
CA GLU A 161 35.70 -18.01 -51.36
C GLU A 161 35.76 -16.98 -52.49
N PRO A 162 36.95 -16.44 -52.79
CA PRO A 162 37.33 -16.41 -54.18
C PRO A 162 38.70 -17.04 -54.41
N GLU A 163 38.71 -17.93 -55.40
CA GLU A 163 39.88 -18.32 -56.16
C GLU A 163 40.71 -17.11 -56.58
N GLN A 164 42.02 -17.15 -56.33
CA GLN A 164 43.08 -16.88 -57.30
C GLN A 164 44.43 -17.36 -56.74
#